data_AF-A0A8B6D6R9-F1
#
_entry.id   AF-A0A8B6D6R9-F1
#
_cell.length_a   1.000
_cell.length_b   1.000
_cell.length_c   1.000
_cell.angle_alpha   90.00
_cell.angle_beta   90.00
_cell.angle_gamma   90.00
#
_symmetry.space_group_name_H-M   'P 1'
#
loop_
_entity.id
_entity.type
_entity.pdbx_description
1 polymer ?
#
loop_
_entity_poly.entity_id
_entity_poly.type
_entity_poly.pdbx_seq_one_letter_code
_entity_poly.pdbx_strand_id
1 'polypeptide(L)'
;MLKCQSKRVSLLPESYSNLPPAVLRFNEPDIPLVEGELSIDMFSFPAALKGEFKWLKHVAENSSVRATVGTNISWSAYHAAVLPDGNKLPAVSALLPLFHEQAKSVAMIRHSLNIIRSAVRKLNPGQTPVVAFDQPLFTVAKLIQW
;
A
#
# COMPACT_ATOMS: atom_id res chain seq x y z
N MET A 1 -35.50 -37.65 -18.74
CA MET A 1 -34.25 -38.00 -18.03
C MET A 1 -33.18 -36.97 -18.37
N LEU A 2 -32.92 -36.01 -17.47
CA LEU A 2 -31.86 -35.01 -17.64
C LEU A 2 -30.55 -35.60 -17.12
N LYS A 3 -29.55 -35.77 -17.99
CA LYS A 3 -28.20 -36.21 -17.60
C LYS A 3 -27.50 -35.07 -16.86
N CYS A 4 -27.32 -35.22 -15.55
CA CYS A 4 -26.50 -34.34 -14.74
C CYS A 4 -25.02 -34.62 -15.05
N GLN A 5 -24.39 -33.80 -15.91
CA GLN A 5 -22.95 -33.87 -16.12
C GLN A 5 -22.26 -33.18 -14.93
N SER A 6 -21.69 -33.97 -14.03
CA SER A 6 -20.84 -33.48 -12.95
C SER A 6 -19.57 -32.87 -13.56
N LYS A 7 -19.48 -31.54 -13.58
CA LYS A 7 -18.23 -30.84 -13.91
C LYS A 7 -17.23 -31.15 -12.79
N ARG A 8 -16.25 -32.03 -13.06
CA ARG A 8 -15.12 -32.23 -12.15
C ARG A 8 -14.31 -30.94 -12.11
N VAL A 9 -14.36 -30.24 -10.99
CA VAL A 9 -13.46 -29.12 -10.71
C VAL A 9 -12.04 -29.70 -10.70
N SER A 10 -11.16 -29.18 -11.56
CA SER A 10 -9.75 -29.56 -11.57
C SER A 10 -9.15 -29.24 -10.20
N LEU A 11 -8.49 -30.22 -9.59
CA LEU A 11 -7.78 -30.01 -8.33
C LEU A 11 -6.75 -28.90 -8.55
N LEU A 12 -6.78 -27.90 -7.68
CA LEU A 12 -5.77 -26.84 -7.68
C LEU A 12 -4.40 -27.48 -7.40
N PRO A 13 -3.32 -26.97 -8.00
CA PRO A 13 -1.98 -27.42 -7.67
C PRO A 13 -1.74 -27.33 -6.15
N GLU A 14 -1.01 -28.29 -5.58
CA GLU A 14 -0.74 -28.34 -4.13
C GLU A 14 -0.12 -27.05 -3.59
N SER A 15 0.61 -26.32 -4.42
CA SER A 15 1.19 -25.01 -4.08
C SER A 15 0.17 -23.92 -3.72
N TYR A 16 -1.11 -24.12 -4.03
CA TYR A 16 -2.20 -23.22 -3.63
C TYR A 16 -2.75 -23.52 -2.23
N SER A 17 -2.53 -24.72 -1.71
CA SER A 17 -3.08 -25.17 -0.43
C SER A 17 -1.99 -25.37 0.63
N ASN A 18 -0.80 -25.80 0.21
CA ASN A 18 0.31 -26.13 1.08
C ASN A 18 1.29 -24.97 1.15
N LEU A 19 1.23 -24.24 2.28
CA LEU A 19 2.22 -23.23 2.60
C LEU A 19 3.39 -23.88 3.33
N PRO A 20 4.64 -23.73 2.84
CA PRO A 20 5.79 -24.23 3.57
C PRO A 20 5.89 -23.49 4.91
N PRO A 21 6.28 -24.18 5.99
CA PRO A 21 6.53 -23.55 7.27
C PRO A 21 7.51 -22.38 7.10
N ALA A 22 7.22 -21.27 7.77
CA ALA A 22 8.10 -20.12 7.82
C ALA A 22 8.25 -19.69 9.28
N VAL A 23 9.50 -19.49 9.68
CA VAL A 23 9.87 -18.98 11.00
C VAL A 23 10.59 -17.66 10.78
N LEU A 24 10.38 -16.71 11.68
CA LEU A 24 11.13 -15.46 11.68
C LEU A 24 12.60 -15.78 11.95
N ARG A 25 13.50 -15.21 11.16
CA ARG A 25 14.95 -15.39 11.37
C ARG A 25 15.46 -14.54 12.52
N PHE A 26 14.79 -13.43 12.78
CA PHE A 26 15.14 -12.45 13.80
C PHE A 26 13.89 -12.05 14.59
N ASN A 27 14.04 -11.85 15.89
CA ASN A 27 12.97 -11.28 16.73
C ASN A 27 12.98 -9.75 16.69
N GLU A 28 14.11 -9.15 16.33
CA GLU A 28 14.30 -7.72 16.21
C GLU A 28 14.73 -7.43 14.76
N PRO A 29 14.07 -6.48 14.07
CA PRO A 29 14.49 -6.12 12.73
C PRO A 29 15.83 -5.39 12.82
N ASP A 30 16.79 -5.79 12.00
CA ASP A 30 18.03 -5.03 11.83
C ASP A 30 17.66 -3.75 11.07
N ILE A 31 17.48 -2.65 11.80
CA ILE A 31 17.13 -1.36 11.22
C ILE A 31 18.44 -0.84 10.61
N PRO A 32 18.59 -0.79 9.27
CA PRO A 32 19.79 -0.22 8.69
C PRO A 32 19.87 1.21 9.21
N LEU A 33 21.03 1.55 9.75
CA LEU A 33 21.33 2.92 10.14
C LEU A 33 21.25 3.74 8.86
N VAL A 34 20.12 4.42 8.64
CA VAL A 34 19.99 5.36 7.54
C VAL A 34 20.80 6.59 7.94
N GLU A 35 22.11 6.50 7.74
CA GLU A 35 22.98 7.68 7.63
C GLU A 35 22.82 8.26 6.23
N GLY A 36 21.59 8.69 5.92
CA GLY A 36 21.40 9.66 4.86
C GLY A 36 21.55 11.03 5.52
N GLU A 37 22.44 11.89 5.00
CA GLU A 37 22.20 13.31 5.17
C GLU A 37 20.76 13.54 4.71
N LEU A 38 19.89 13.95 5.65
CA LEU A 38 18.67 14.60 5.25
C LEU A 38 19.18 15.79 4.43
N SER A 39 19.16 15.62 3.11
CA SER A 39 19.25 16.71 2.15
C SER A 39 17.97 17.50 2.36
N ILE A 40 17.89 18.19 3.50
CA ILE A 40 17.02 19.32 3.69
C ILE A 40 17.66 20.34 2.77
N ASP A 41 17.33 20.26 1.50
CA ASP A 41 17.62 21.34 0.58
C ASP A 41 17.04 22.58 1.25
N MET A 42 17.93 23.45 1.74
CA MET A 42 17.61 24.57 2.62
C MET A 42 16.63 25.54 1.96
N PHE A 43 16.47 25.42 0.63
CA PHE A 43 15.51 26.13 -0.19
C PHE A 43 14.14 25.42 -0.31
N SER A 44 14.11 24.08 -0.27
CA SER A 44 12.88 23.29 -0.40
C SER A 44 11.98 23.35 0.85
N PHE A 45 12.58 23.33 2.05
CA PHE A 45 11.81 23.32 3.30
C PHE A 45 11.00 24.61 3.53
N PRO A 46 11.56 25.83 3.36
CA PRO A 46 10.78 27.07 3.46
C PRO A 46 9.68 27.17 2.38
N ALA A 47 9.95 26.67 1.17
CA ALA A 47 8.97 26.66 0.08
C ALA A 47 7.80 25.70 0.38
N ALA A 48 8.09 24.50 0.89
CA ALA A 48 7.08 23.54 1.35
C ALA A 48 6.26 24.13 2.50
N LEU A 49 6.91 24.72 3.51
CA LEU A 49 6.25 25.35 4.66
C LEU A 49 5.30 26.48 4.23
N LYS A 50 5.67 27.28 3.23
CA LYS A 50 4.80 28.30 2.65
C LYS A 50 3.55 27.69 2.00
N GLY A 51 3.68 26.51 1.40
CA GLY A 51 2.55 25.73 0.89
C GLY A 51 1.59 25.31 1.99
N GLU A 52 2.14 24.83 3.11
CA GLU A 52 1.35 24.41 4.29
C GLU A 52 0.58 25.57 4.92
N PHE A 53 1.20 26.75 5.06
CA PHE A 53 0.49 27.94 5.55
C PHE A 53 -0.66 28.37 4.65
N LYS A 54 -0.53 28.19 3.32
CA LYS A 54 -1.64 28.45 2.39
C LYS A 54 -2.79 27.48 2.61
N TRP A 55 -2.50 26.19 2.83
CA TRP A 55 -3.52 25.20 3.16
C TRP A 55 -4.23 25.56 4.48
N LEU A 56 -3.49 25.89 5.53
CA LEU A 56 -4.08 26.29 6.82
C LEU A 56 -4.99 27.52 6.70
N LYS A 57 -4.58 28.52 5.91
CA LYS A 57 -5.41 29.68 5.62
C LYS A 57 -6.69 29.30 4.85
N HIS A 58 -6.56 28.45 3.83
CA HIS A 58 -7.72 27.91 3.08
C HIS A 58 -8.71 27.19 4.00
N VAL A 59 -8.23 26.35 4.93
CA VAL A 59 -9.06 25.66 5.92
C VAL A 59 -9.72 26.65 6.87
N ALA A 60 -8.99 27.63 7.39
CA ALA A 60 -9.54 28.64 8.30
C ALA A 60 -10.68 29.44 7.66
N GLU A 61 -10.55 29.77 6.37
CA GLU A 61 -11.56 30.52 5.60
C GLU A 61 -12.78 29.67 5.22
N ASN A 62 -12.61 28.35 5.02
CA ASN A 62 -13.67 27.47 4.50
C ASN A 62 -14.25 26.48 5.54
N SER A 63 -13.73 26.45 6.77
CA SER A 63 -14.17 25.51 7.83
C SER A 63 -15.47 25.93 8.54
N SER A 64 -15.81 27.23 8.53
CA SER A 64 -17.01 27.77 9.17
C SER A 64 -18.27 27.67 8.28
N VAL A 65 -18.08 27.50 6.98
CA VAL A 65 -19.16 27.28 6.01
C VAL A 65 -19.40 25.78 5.92
N ARG A 66 -20.65 25.34 6.10
CA ARG A 66 -21.08 23.96 5.84
C ARG A 66 -20.51 23.52 4.49
N ALA A 67 -19.49 22.66 4.51
CA ALA A 67 -18.62 22.35 3.37
C ALA A 67 -19.42 22.34 2.07
N THR A 68 -19.27 23.38 1.27
CA THR A 68 -19.94 23.46 -0.03
C THR A 68 -19.36 22.36 -0.92
N VAL A 69 -20.20 21.72 -1.73
CA VAL A 69 -19.76 20.68 -2.66
C VAL A 69 -18.61 21.23 -3.52
N GLY A 70 -17.40 20.70 -3.34
CA GLY A 70 -16.20 21.12 -4.08
C GLY A 70 -15.09 21.81 -3.28
N THR A 71 -15.27 22.10 -1.99
CA THR A 71 -14.18 22.64 -1.15
C THR A 71 -13.28 21.51 -0.62
N ASN A 72 -12.02 21.49 -1.07
CA ASN A 72 -11.03 20.49 -0.67
C ASN A 72 -10.38 20.85 0.68
N ILE A 73 -11.06 20.53 1.79
CA ILE A 73 -10.57 20.81 3.15
C ILE A 73 -9.45 19.85 3.57
N SER A 74 -9.52 18.58 3.15
CA SER A 74 -8.49 17.61 3.53
C SER A 74 -7.14 17.97 2.91
N TRP A 75 -6.08 17.76 3.68
CA TRP A 75 -4.70 18.04 3.25
C TRP A 75 -4.41 17.42 1.88
N SER A 76 -4.68 16.14 1.73
CA SER A 76 -4.44 15.41 0.46
C SER A 76 -5.25 15.97 -0.71
N ALA A 77 -6.52 16.33 -0.52
CA ALA A 77 -7.35 16.85 -1.60
C ALA A 77 -6.91 18.26 -2.03
N TYR A 78 -6.55 19.12 -1.07
CA TYR A 78 -6.03 20.46 -1.36
C TYR A 78 -4.73 20.37 -2.17
N HIS A 79 -3.77 19.59 -1.68
CA HIS A 79 -2.48 19.45 -2.36
C HIS A 79 -2.63 18.77 -3.74
N ALA A 80 -3.52 17.78 -3.89
CA ALA A 80 -3.80 17.17 -5.18
C ALA A 80 -4.38 18.15 -6.23
N ALA A 81 -5.18 19.12 -5.79
CA ALA A 81 -5.74 20.16 -6.65
C ALA A 81 -4.72 21.26 -7.02
N VAL A 82 -3.77 21.54 -6.14
CA VAL A 82 -2.69 22.52 -6.38
C VAL A 82 -1.59 21.96 -7.29
N LEU A 83 -1.42 20.63 -7.31
CA LEU A 83 -0.46 19.99 -8.21
C LEU A 83 -0.84 20.27 -9.67
N PRO A 84 0.13 20.70 -10.51
CA PRO A 84 -0.12 20.97 -11.91
C PRO A 84 -0.77 19.76 -12.59
N ASP A 85 -1.68 20.02 -13.52
CA ASP A 85 -2.25 18.99 -14.39
C ASP A 85 -1.21 18.49 -15.39
N GLY A 86 -0.19 17.81 -14.88
CA GLY A 86 0.63 16.91 -15.67
C GLY A 86 -0.19 15.67 -16.04
N ASN A 87 0.36 14.80 -16.90
CA ASN A 87 -0.20 13.48 -17.18
C ASN A 87 -0.25 12.65 -15.88
N LYS A 88 -1.28 12.87 -15.06
CA LYS A 88 -1.59 12.11 -13.85
C LYS A 88 -1.99 10.73 -14.35
N LEU A 89 -1.05 9.80 -14.35
CA LEU A 89 -1.34 8.41 -14.68
C LEU A 89 -2.39 7.92 -13.68
N PRO A 90 -3.50 7.33 -14.14
CA PRO A 90 -4.50 6.81 -13.23
C PRO A 90 -3.84 5.74 -12.35
N ALA A 91 -4.01 5.89 -11.03
CA ALA A 91 -3.60 4.86 -10.10
C ALA A 91 -4.52 3.64 -10.32
N VAL A 92 -4.01 2.63 -11.02
CA VAL A 92 -4.71 1.36 -11.19
C VAL A 92 -4.59 0.59 -9.88
N SER A 93 -5.58 0.75 -9.01
CA SER A 93 -5.70 -0.02 -7.78
C SER A 93 -6.60 -1.24 -8.00
N ALA A 94 -6.17 -2.39 -7.49
CA ALA A 94 -6.95 -3.61 -7.48
C ALA A 94 -6.88 -4.24 -6.09
N LEU A 95 -8.03 -4.64 -5.55
CA LEU A 95 -8.07 -5.43 -4.33
C LEU A 95 -7.86 -6.90 -4.71
N LEU A 96 -6.76 -7.48 -4.23
CA LEU A 96 -6.47 -8.89 -4.40
C LEU A 96 -6.87 -9.65 -3.12
N PRO A 97 -7.97 -10.42 -3.12
CA PRO A 97 -8.30 -11.28 -1.99
C PRO A 97 -7.25 -12.40 -1.92
N LEU A 98 -6.30 -12.25 -1.00
CA LEU A 98 -5.15 -13.17 -0.86
C LEU A 98 -5.52 -14.43 -0.06
N PHE A 99 -6.38 -14.29 0.95
CA PHE A 99 -6.79 -15.38 1.82
C PHE A 99 -8.28 -15.32 2.13
N HIS A 100 -8.87 -16.50 2.31
CA HIS A 100 -10.20 -16.64 2.88
C HIS A 100 -10.19 -16.49 4.41
N GLU A 101 -9.07 -16.88 5.04
CA GLU A 101 -8.86 -16.83 6.49
C GLU A 101 -8.02 -15.62 6.91
N GLN A 102 -8.04 -15.28 8.20
CA GLN A 102 -7.25 -14.16 8.73
C GLN A 102 -5.76 -14.44 8.62
N ALA A 103 -5.03 -13.58 7.91
CA ALA A 103 -3.60 -13.68 7.63
C ALA A 103 -2.72 -13.43 8.87
N LYS A 104 -2.75 -14.31 9.87
CA LYS A 104 -2.02 -14.13 11.14
C LYS A 104 -0.65 -14.81 11.19
N SER A 105 -0.43 -15.84 10.39
CA SER A 105 0.81 -16.61 10.46
C SER A 105 1.92 -15.99 9.59
N VAL A 106 3.16 -16.14 10.04
CA VAL A 106 4.37 -15.72 9.32
C VAL A 106 4.42 -16.36 7.93
N ALA A 107 4.05 -17.64 7.82
CA ALA A 107 4.01 -18.36 6.55
C ALA A 107 3.00 -17.76 5.57
N MET A 108 1.80 -17.38 6.05
CA MET A 108 0.79 -16.71 5.22
C MET A 108 1.26 -15.33 4.79
N ILE A 109 1.77 -14.51 5.70
CA ILE A 109 2.23 -13.15 5.34
C ILE A 109 3.38 -13.23 4.32
N ARG A 110 4.35 -14.15 4.50
CA ARG A 110 5.43 -14.38 3.54
C ARG A 110 4.91 -14.84 2.18
N HIS A 111 3.94 -15.77 2.17
CA HIS A 111 3.32 -16.23 0.94
C HIS A 111 2.63 -15.07 0.20
N SER A 112 1.84 -14.26 0.90
CA SER A 112 1.20 -13.07 0.33
C SER A 112 2.19 -12.11 -0.32
N LEU A 113 3.29 -11.79 0.36
CA LEU A 113 4.31 -10.90 -0.19
C LEU A 113 4.90 -11.46 -1.50
N ASN A 114 5.12 -12.78 -1.59
CA ASN A 114 5.59 -13.44 -2.81
C ASN A 114 4.55 -13.44 -3.94
N ILE A 115 3.28 -13.65 -3.63
CA ILE A 115 2.19 -13.60 -4.61
C ILE A 115 2.04 -12.18 -5.16
N ILE A 116 2.02 -11.17 -4.29
CA ILE A 116 1.94 -9.76 -4.70
C ILE A 116 3.14 -9.39 -5.57
N ARG A 117 4.36 -9.75 -5.16
CA ARG A 117 5.56 -9.53 -5.97
C ARG A 117 5.44 -10.18 -7.35
N SER A 118 4.94 -11.41 -7.43
CA SER A 118 4.78 -12.13 -8.69
C SER A 118 3.70 -11.51 -9.59
N ALA A 119 2.59 -11.09 -9.00
CA ALA A 119 1.50 -10.41 -9.69
C ALA A 119 1.96 -9.05 -10.24
N VAL A 120 2.62 -8.23 -9.42
CA VAL A 120 3.15 -6.93 -9.84
C VAL A 120 4.22 -7.09 -10.91
N ARG A 121 5.15 -8.04 -10.77
CA ARG A 121 6.15 -8.31 -11.82
C ARG A 121 5.53 -8.69 -13.16
N LYS A 122 4.38 -9.37 -13.14
CA LYS A 122 3.65 -9.79 -14.35
C LYS A 122 2.82 -8.65 -14.96
N LEU A 123 2.12 -7.88 -14.12
CA LEU A 123 1.19 -6.83 -14.57
C LEU A 123 1.90 -5.51 -14.84
N ASN A 124 2.92 -5.17 -14.04
CA ASN A 124 3.66 -3.91 -14.07
C ASN A 124 5.18 -4.17 -13.99
N PRO A 125 5.82 -4.63 -15.09
CA PRO A 125 7.24 -4.90 -15.12
C PRO A 125 8.06 -3.67 -14.72
N GLY A 126 9.07 -3.85 -13.86
CA GLY A 126 9.95 -2.76 -13.39
C GLY A 126 9.39 -1.91 -12.25
N GLN A 127 8.14 -2.11 -11.82
CA GLN A 127 7.59 -1.43 -10.65
C GLN A 127 7.85 -2.23 -9.36
N THR A 128 8.19 -1.51 -8.28
CA THR A 128 8.30 -2.09 -6.94
C THR A 128 6.91 -2.23 -6.33
N PRO A 129 6.48 -3.44 -5.91
CA PRO A 129 5.20 -3.63 -5.24
C PRO A 129 5.18 -2.89 -3.90
N VAL A 130 4.10 -2.14 -3.64
CA VAL A 130 3.83 -1.48 -2.36
C VAL A 130 2.58 -2.10 -1.74
N VAL A 131 2.67 -2.47 -0.46
CA VAL A 131 1.57 -3.12 0.27
C VAL A 131 1.41 -2.41 1.61
N ALA A 132 0.17 -2.06 1.95
CA ALA A 132 -0.18 -1.53 3.26
C ALA A 132 -0.71 -2.65 4.17
N PHE A 133 -0.33 -2.60 5.44
CA PHE A 133 -0.79 -3.53 6.47
C PHE A 133 -1.24 -2.73 7.70
N ASP A 134 -2.18 -3.30 8.46
CA ASP A 134 -2.50 -2.79 9.80
C ASP A 134 -1.29 -2.95 10.74
N GLN A 135 -1.24 -2.14 11.79
CA GLN A 135 -0.07 -2.01 12.67
C GLN A 135 0.56 -3.34 13.15
N PRO A 136 -0.21 -4.35 13.63
CA PRO A 136 0.38 -5.62 14.07
C PRO A 136 0.96 -6.44 12.90
N LEU A 137 0.26 -6.44 11.77
CA LEU A 137 0.66 -7.17 10.58
C LEU A 137 1.86 -6.51 9.91
N PHE A 138 1.94 -5.17 9.96
CA PHE A 138 3.06 -4.40 9.45
C PHE A 138 4.37 -4.79 10.15
N THR A 139 4.35 -4.91 11.48
CA THR A 139 5.53 -5.32 12.25
C THR A 139 6.03 -6.71 11.81
N VAL A 140 5.12 -7.68 11.67
CA VAL A 140 5.48 -9.04 11.23
C VAL A 140 5.95 -9.04 9.78
N ALA A 141 5.28 -8.29 8.89
CA ALA A 141 5.69 -8.17 7.49
C ALA A 141 7.09 -7.55 7.35
N LYS A 142 7.42 -6.58 8.20
CA LYS A 142 8.78 -6.01 8.27
C LYS A 142 9.79 -7.07 8.70
N LEU A 143 9.54 -7.80 9.79
CA LEU A 143 10.42 -8.90 10.23
C LEU A 143 10.60 -10.01 9.18
N ILE A 144 9.66 -10.17 8.24
CA ILE A 144 9.77 -11.11 7.12
C ILE A 144 10.57 -10.52 5.95
N GLN A 145 10.49 -9.21 5.75
CA GLN A 145 11.18 -8.51 4.67
C GLN A 145 12.69 -8.40 4.91
N TRP A 146 13.08 -8.18 6.17
CA TRP A 146 14.47 -8.16 6.65
C TRP A 146 15.00 -9.58 6.84
#